data_AF-A0A521UCU6-F1
#
_entry.id   AF-A0A521UCU6-F1
#
_cell.length_a   1.000
_cell.length_b   1.000
_cell.length_c   1.000
_cell.angle_alpha   90.00
_cell.angle_beta   90.00
_cell.angle_gamma   90.00
#
_symmetry.space_group_name_H-M   'P 1'
#
loop_
_entity.id
_entity.type
_entity.pdbx_description
1 polymer ?
#
loop_
_entity_poly.entity_id
_entity_poly.type
_entity_poly.pdbx_seq_one_letter_code
_entity_poly.pdbx_strand_id
1 'polypeptide(L)'
;MLRPWTFLVTALLAIALLVGLISWRASAPPPPPPPRPRASAPSPSTGARAALQGIAAESARWMPDELRGVYLGMSLDALRAARPAMREGRGSRADAPLWEEVLDQGARVVAQVAPRPQVLVKVQVLSRLDDVTALRGHFEAMRARYGDPTGFWDCPERADASPVRRITWRGERVSLMEAILVYGGGASVTLVVSANEDVARALGASECTPVTPETLARWPVARVLRGEQVEVMDVR
;
A
#
# COMPACT_ATOMS: atom_id res chain seq x y z
N MET A 1 61.15 11.51 12.50
CA MET A 1 60.90 12.40 11.34
C MET A 1 59.41 12.41 11.05
N LEU A 2 58.72 13.45 11.51
CA LEU A 2 57.27 13.66 11.38
C LEU A 2 57.06 14.98 10.62
N ARG A 3 56.12 14.98 9.67
CA ARG A 3 55.91 16.05 8.67
C ARG A 3 55.33 17.33 9.32
N PRO A 4 55.83 18.54 8.96
CA PRO A 4 55.50 19.82 9.62
C PRO A 4 54.23 20.53 9.10
N TRP A 5 53.34 19.86 8.36
CA TRP A 5 52.21 20.53 7.67
C TRP A 5 50.84 20.41 8.36
N THR A 6 50.75 19.74 9.50
CA THR A 6 49.47 19.53 10.22
C THR A 6 49.10 20.63 11.21
N PHE A 7 49.97 21.61 11.48
CA PHE A 7 49.72 22.66 12.49
C PHE A 7 49.13 23.96 11.94
N LEU A 8 49.00 24.10 10.61
CA LEU A 8 48.56 25.36 10.00
C LEU A 8 47.07 25.40 9.59
N VAL A 9 46.37 24.25 9.61
CA VAL A 9 44.94 24.18 9.25
C VAL A 9 44.02 24.30 10.48
N THR A 10 44.50 23.95 11.68
CA THR A 10 43.71 24.01 12.92
C THR A 10 43.66 25.41 13.56
N ALA A 11 44.56 26.32 13.21
CA ALA A 11 44.61 27.68 13.79
C ALA A 11 43.72 28.71 13.06
N LEU A 12 43.21 28.42 11.85
CA LEU A 12 42.34 29.33 11.10
C LEU A 12 40.84 29.04 11.22
N LEU A 13 40.45 27.93 11.86
CA LEU A 13 39.03 27.62 12.16
C LEU A 13 38.56 28.14 13.53
N ALA A 14 39.46 28.60 14.39
CA ALA A 14 39.11 29.11 15.73
C ALA A 14 38.78 30.61 15.78
N ILE A 15 39.06 31.38 14.72
CA ILE A 15 38.78 32.84 14.67
C ILE A 15 37.47 33.16 13.91
N ALA A 16 36.96 32.23 13.10
CA ALA A 16 35.65 32.38 12.44
C ALA A 16 34.44 32.17 13.39
N LEU A 17 34.66 31.70 14.62
CA LEU A 17 33.61 31.42 15.60
C LEU A 17 33.41 32.54 16.65
N LEU A 18 34.16 33.63 16.59
CA LEU A 18 34.13 34.70 17.61
C LEU A 18 33.75 36.11 17.10
N VAL A 19 33.51 36.29 15.79
CA VAL A 19 33.09 37.58 15.20
C VAL A 19 31.63 37.59 14.72
N GLY A 20 30.93 36.45 14.74
CA GLY A 20 29.52 36.34 14.34
C GLY A 20 28.49 36.59 15.46
N LEU A 21 28.91 37.02 16.67
CA LEU A 21 28.05 37.06 17.86
C LEU A 21 27.76 38.46 18.42
N ILE A 22 28.20 39.55 17.76
CA ILE A 22 28.06 40.93 18.30
C ILE A 22 27.58 41.92 17.24
N SER A 23 26.49 41.63 16.54
CA SER A 23 25.81 42.65 15.72
C SER A 23 24.37 42.29 15.34
N TRP A 24 23.53 41.93 16.32
CA TRP A 24 22.07 41.90 16.08
C TRP A 24 21.30 42.28 17.34
N ARG A 25 21.23 43.59 17.62
CA ARG A 25 20.36 44.16 18.65
C ARG A 25 19.81 45.50 18.17
N ALA A 26 18.91 45.46 17.19
CA ALA A 26 17.98 46.55 16.88
C ALA A 26 16.91 46.09 15.88
N SER A 27 15.88 45.37 16.38
CA SER A 27 14.48 45.36 15.91
C SER A 27 13.81 44.12 16.51
N ALA A 28 13.17 44.27 17.67
CA ALA A 28 12.27 43.22 18.15
C ALA A 28 11.11 43.12 17.13
N PRO A 29 10.83 41.94 16.57
CA PRO A 29 9.61 41.77 15.77
C PRO A 29 8.40 42.07 16.68
N PRO A 30 7.33 42.66 16.11
CA PRO A 30 6.10 42.90 16.87
C PRO A 30 5.64 41.59 17.55
N PRO A 31 5.04 41.66 18.75
CA PRO A 31 4.56 40.48 19.44
C PRO A 31 3.68 39.66 18.49
N PRO A 32 3.82 38.32 18.47
CA PRO A 32 2.99 37.48 17.62
C PRO A 32 1.52 37.82 17.91
N PRO A 33 0.67 38.00 16.87
CA PRO A 33 -0.74 38.25 17.09
C PRO A 33 -1.31 37.14 17.98
N PRO A 34 -2.26 37.45 18.89
CA PRO A 34 -2.87 36.43 19.74
C PRO A 34 -3.34 35.26 18.86
N PRO A 35 -3.12 34.01 19.29
CA PRO A 35 -3.55 32.86 18.51
C PRO A 35 -5.04 33.05 18.21
N ARG A 36 -5.40 33.16 16.92
CA ARG A 36 -6.81 33.25 16.52
C ARG A 36 -7.53 32.09 17.19
N PRO A 37 -8.73 32.29 17.76
CA PRO A 37 -9.54 31.18 18.24
C PRO A 37 -9.53 30.11 17.16
N ARG A 38 -9.05 28.90 17.48
CA ARG A 38 -9.07 27.78 16.54
C ARG A 38 -10.52 27.67 16.09
N ALA A 39 -10.81 28.07 14.86
CA ALA A 39 -12.10 27.83 14.25
C ALA A 39 -12.33 26.32 14.40
N SER A 40 -13.37 25.95 15.15
CA SER A 40 -13.77 24.57 15.32
C SER A 40 -13.82 23.96 13.93
N ALA A 41 -13.08 22.87 13.70
CA ALA A 41 -13.05 22.21 12.41
C ALA A 41 -14.50 21.97 11.97
N PRO A 42 -14.89 22.39 10.74
CA PRO A 42 -16.26 22.22 10.29
C PRO A 42 -16.63 20.75 10.44
N SER A 43 -17.74 20.49 11.13
CA SER A 43 -18.27 19.13 11.21
C SER A 43 -18.46 18.60 9.79
N PRO A 44 -17.99 17.38 9.48
CA PRO A 44 -18.15 16.82 8.14
C PRO A 44 -19.63 16.86 7.79
N SER A 45 -19.93 17.36 6.59
CA SER A 45 -21.31 17.42 6.10
C SER A 45 -21.93 16.03 6.14
N THR A 46 -23.25 15.95 6.34
CA THR A 46 -23.99 14.68 6.39
C THR A 46 -23.64 13.75 5.22
N GLY A 47 -23.40 14.31 4.03
CA GLY A 47 -22.97 13.56 2.85
C GLY A 47 -21.58 12.94 2.98
N ALA A 48 -20.59 13.63 3.55
CA ALA A 48 -19.25 13.08 3.76
C ALA A 48 -19.26 11.91 4.75
N ARG A 49 -20.07 12.00 5.80
CA ARG A 49 -20.25 10.91 6.76
C ARG A 49 -20.92 9.70 6.11
N ALA A 50 -21.97 9.91 5.32
CA ALA A 50 -22.64 8.84 4.58
C ALA A 50 -21.70 8.14 3.58
N ALA A 51 -20.86 8.90 2.86
CA ALA A 51 -19.87 8.34 1.95
C ALA A 51 -18.85 7.45 2.66
N LEU A 52 -18.33 7.91 3.81
CA LEU A 52 -17.39 7.12 4.63
C LEU A 52 -18.05 5.85 5.19
N GLN A 53 -19.30 5.93 5.63
CA GLN A 53 -20.06 4.75 6.07
C GLN A 53 -20.29 3.75 4.94
N GLY A 54 -20.56 4.23 3.72
CA GLY A 54 -20.68 3.40 2.53
C GLY A 54 -19.37 2.66 2.22
N ILE A 55 -18.23 3.36 2.25
CA ILE A 55 -16.89 2.76 2.06
C ILE A 55 -16.60 1.73 3.15
N ALA A 56 -16.90 2.03 4.42
CA ALA A 56 -16.67 1.11 5.52
C ALA A 56 -17.48 -0.18 5.38
N ALA A 57 -18.79 -0.07 5.13
CA ALA A 57 -19.66 -1.23 4.96
C ALA A 57 -19.29 -2.08 3.74
N GLU A 58 -18.90 -1.44 2.64
CA GLU A 58 -18.49 -2.13 1.43
C GLU A 58 -17.12 -2.81 1.57
N SER A 59 -16.11 -2.09 2.07
CA SER A 59 -14.77 -2.66 2.28
C SER A 59 -14.75 -3.82 3.27
N ALA A 60 -15.60 -3.78 4.31
CA ALA A 60 -15.74 -4.90 5.24
C ALA A 60 -16.12 -6.22 4.54
N ARG A 61 -16.91 -6.17 3.46
CA ARG A 61 -17.29 -7.37 2.68
C ARG A 61 -16.14 -7.91 1.82
N TRP A 62 -15.21 -7.03 1.43
CA TRP A 62 -14.04 -7.39 0.63
C TRP A 62 -12.87 -7.92 1.46
N MET A 63 -12.90 -7.76 2.79
CA MET A 63 -11.84 -8.29 3.65
C MET A 63 -11.89 -9.82 3.70
N PRO A 64 -10.72 -10.50 3.69
CA PRO A 64 -10.62 -11.91 4.06
C PRO A 64 -11.15 -12.18 5.48
N ASP A 65 -11.56 -13.41 5.76
CA ASP A 65 -12.17 -13.76 7.05
C ASP A 65 -11.21 -13.56 8.24
N GLU A 66 -9.92 -13.73 8.00
CA GLU A 66 -8.84 -13.50 8.96
C GLU A 66 -8.76 -12.02 9.39
N LEU A 67 -9.32 -11.12 8.59
CA LEU A 67 -9.37 -9.67 8.80
C LEU A 67 -10.79 -9.17 9.16
N ARG A 68 -11.66 -10.07 9.64
CA ARG A 68 -12.99 -9.68 10.11
C ARG A 68 -12.91 -8.53 11.12
N GLY A 69 -13.74 -7.51 10.90
CA GLY A 69 -13.79 -6.30 11.73
C GLY A 69 -12.86 -5.18 11.26
N VAL A 70 -11.94 -5.43 10.32
CA VAL A 70 -11.14 -4.40 9.64
C VAL A 70 -11.94 -3.85 8.44
N TYR A 71 -11.86 -2.55 8.20
CA TYR A 71 -12.49 -1.89 7.04
C TYR A 71 -11.84 -0.54 6.74
N LEU A 72 -11.97 -0.08 5.50
CA LEU A 72 -11.44 1.23 5.08
C LEU A 72 -12.22 2.37 5.78
N GLY A 73 -11.50 3.41 6.19
CA GLY A 73 -12.03 4.53 6.97
C GLY A 73 -11.99 4.33 8.49
N MET A 74 -11.66 3.13 8.97
CA MET A 74 -11.40 2.83 10.38
C MET A 74 -10.25 3.71 10.92
N SER A 75 -10.37 4.26 12.13
CA SER A 75 -9.28 4.99 12.77
C SER A 75 -8.12 4.07 13.16
N LEU A 76 -6.90 4.61 13.24
CA LEU A 76 -5.74 3.85 13.67
C LEU A 76 -5.92 3.21 15.06
N ASP A 77 -6.57 3.90 16.00
CA ASP A 77 -6.84 3.35 17.33
C ASP A 77 -7.80 2.16 17.26
N ALA A 78 -8.85 2.26 16.44
CA ALA A 78 -9.77 1.14 16.22
C ALA A 78 -9.07 -0.03 15.51
N LEU A 79 -8.16 0.24 14.57
CA LEU A 79 -7.34 -0.79 13.91
C LEU A 79 -6.45 -1.52 14.91
N ARG A 80 -5.76 -0.79 15.80
CA ARG A 80 -4.92 -1.39 16.84
C ARG A 80 -5.74 -2.20 17.85
N ALA A 81 -6.94 -1.75 18.18
CA ALA A 81 -7.85 -2.48 19.06
C ALA A 81 -8.36 -3.78 18.40
N ALA A 82 -8.74 -3.71 17.12
CA ALA A 82 -9.19 -4.87 16.36
C ALA A 82 -8.05 -5.85 16.04
N ARG A 83 -6.82 -5.34 15.84
CA ARG A 83 -5.61 -6.10 15.48
C ARG A 83 -4.47 -5.81 16.45
N PRO A 84 -4.51 -6.34 17.69
CA PRO A 84 -3.48 -6.08 18.71
C PRO A 84 -2.08 -6.61 18.36
N ALA A 85 -1.95 -7.49 17.36
CA ALA A 85 -0.67 -7.98 16.86
C ALA A 85 -0.02 -7.02 15.85
N MET A 86 -0.77 -6.08 15.27
CA MET A 86 -0.27 -5.15 14.26
C MET A 86 0.71 -4.14 14.86
N ARG A 87 1.82 -3.91 14.16
CA ARG A 87 2.91 -3.00 14.57
C ARG A 87 3.23 -2.06 13.42
N GLU A 88 3.88 -0.93 13.71
CA GLU A 88 4.36 -0.07 12.64
C GLU A 88 5.44 -0.80 11.81
N GLY A 89 5.29 -0.77 10.49
CA GLY A 89 6.16 -1.45 9.54
C GLY A 89 7.52 -0.78 9.40
N ARG A 90 8.57 -1.55 9.08
CA ARG A 90 9.94 -1.00 8.92
C ARG A 90 10.06 0.01 7.78
N GLY A 91 9.18 -0.09 6.77
CA GLY A 91 9.10 0.84 5.64
C GLY A 91 8.11 2.00 5.85
N SER A 92 7.58 2.18 7.07
CA SER A 92 6.63 3.25 7.38
C SER A 92 7.26 4.62 7.12
N ARG A 93 6.51 5.51 6.47
CA ARG A 93 6.90 6.90 6.23
C ARG A 93 5.89 7.84 6.88
N ALA A 94 6.33 9.03 7.29
CA ALA A 94 5.45 9.99 7.96
C ALA A 94 4.24 10.41 7.11
N ASP A 95 4.37 10.42 5.78
CA ASP A 95 3.33 10.76 4.81
C ASP A 95 2.48 9.55 4.36
N ALA A 96 2.95 8.33 4.64
CA ALA A 96 2.24 7.08 4.37
C ALA A 96 2.56 6.04 5.45
N PRO A 97 2.05 6.21 6.69
CA PRO A 97 2.28 5.24 7.75
C PRO A 97 1.82 3.84 7.35
N LEU A 98 2.67 2.84 7.59
CA LEU A 98 2.38 1.44 7.32
C LEU A 98 2.32 0.66 8.63
N TRP A 99 1.32 -0.21 8.74
CA TRP A 99 1.11 -1.11 9.86
C TRP A 99 1.13 -2.55 9.35
N GLU A 100 1.87 -3.43 10.01
CA GLU A 100 2.11 -4.79 9.57
C GLU A 100 1.80 -5.81 10.67
N GLU A 101 1.31 -6.98 10.26
CA GLU A 101 1.26 -8.19 11.08
C GLU A 101 1.51 -9.42 10.20
N VAL A 102 1.89 -10.52 10.83
CA VAL A 102 2.00 -11.84 10.19
C VAL A 102 0.92 -12.72 10.80
N LEU A 103 0.11 -13.35 9.95
CA LEU A 103 -0.95 -14.27 10.33
C LEU A 103 -0.38 -15.68 10.58
N ASP A 104 -1.14 -16.54 11.25
CA ASP A 104 -0.69 -17.89 11.65
C ASP A 104 -0.27 -18.76 10.46
N GLN A 105 -0.87 -18.57 9.30
CA GLN A 105 -0.55 -19.22 8.03
C GLN A 105 0.65 -18.61 7.29
N GLY A 106 1.37 -17.67 7.90
CA GLY A 106 2.54 -17.00 7.33
C GLY A 106 2.24 -15.86 6.36
N ALA A 107 0.97 -15.58 6.06
CA ALA A 107 0.56 -14.43 5.26
C ALA A 107 0.90 -13.12 6.00
N ARG A 108 1.36 -12.11 5.27
CA ARG A 108 1.63 -10.78 5.84
C ARG A 108 0.52 -9.81 5.46
N VAL A 109 0.02 -9.08 6.45
CA VAL A 109 -0.96 -8.02 6.25
C VAL A 109 -0.25 -6.69 6.37
N VAL A 110 -0.48 -5.78 5.42
CA VAL A 110 0.02 -4.41 5.41
C VAL A 110 -1.17 -3.45 5.32
N ALA A 111 -1.36 -2.63 6.34
CA ALA A 111 -2.37 -1.58 6.39
C ALA A 111 -1.70 -0.21 6.17
N GLN A 112 -2.13 0.49 5.12
CA GLN A 112 -1.73 1.87 4.88
C GLN A 112 -2.72 2.82 5.55
N VAL A 113 -2.21 3.72 6.39
CA VAL A 113 -3.01 4.70 7.12
C VAL A 113 -2.73 6.09 6.56
N ALA A 114 -3.76 6.87 6.27
CA ALA A 114 -3.59 8.26 5.87
C ALA A 114 -3.04 9.07 7.06
N PRO A 115 -2.02 9.92 6.90
CA PRO A 115 -1.38 10.61 8.03
C PRO A 115 -2.34 11.53 8.80
N ARG A 116 -3.34 12.09 8.10
CA ARG A 116 -4.48 12.82 8.67
C ARG A 116 -5.71 12.56 7.79
N PRO A 117 -6.85 12.10 8.33
CA PRO A 117 -7.20 11.95 9.75
C PRO A 117 -6.79 10.62 10.44
N GLN A 118 -5.64 9.99 10.11
CA GLN A 118 -5.21 8.71 10.72
C GLN A 118 -6.25 7.59 10.56
N VAL A 119 -6.69 7.41 9.32
CA VAL A 119 -7.66 6.38 8.94
C VAL A 119 -7.05 5.38 7.97
N LEU A 120 -7.49 4.12 8.06
CA LEU A 120 -7.10 3.05 7.16
C LEU A 120 -7.60 3.34 5.73
N VAL A 121 -6.70 3.43 4.77
CA VAL A 121 -7.05 3.74 3.36
C VAL A 121 -6.80 2.59 2.40
N LYS A 122 -5.96 1.63 2.80
CA LYS A 122 -5.66 0.45 2.00
C LYS A 122 -5.21 -0.70 2.89
N VAL A 123 -5.61 -1.91 2.53
CA VAL A 123 -5.10 -3.16 3.12
C VAL A 123 -4.50 -4.01 2.01
N GLN A 124 -3.34 -4.58 2.27
CA GLN A 124 -2.69 -5.57 1.42
C GLN A 124 -2.48 -6.87 2.19
N VAL A 125 -2.76 -8.01 1.58
CA VAL A 125 -2.48 -9.33 2.14
C VAL A 125 -1.55 -10.05 1.18
N LEU A 126 -0.31 -10.27 1.62
CA LEU A 126 0.74 -10.93 0.86
C LEU A 126 0.81 -12.38 1.32
N SER A 127 0.57 -13.29 0.39
CA SER A 127 0.58 -14.73 0.62
C SER A 127 1.50 -15.42 -0.37
N ARG A 128 2.05 -16.57 0.03
CA ARG A 128 2.89 -17.42 -0.81
C ARG A 128 2.16 -18.72 -1.09
N LEU A 129 2.22 -19.16 -2.34
CA LEU A 129 1.86 -20.51 -2.77
C LEU A 129 3.16 -21.23 -3.10
N ASP A 130 3.42 -22.34 -2.44
CA ASP A 130 4.65 -23.11 -2.65
C ASP A 130 4.63 -23.90 -3.96
N ASP A 131 3.44 -24.12 -4.52
CA ASP A 131 3.22 -24.77 -5.80
C ASP A 131 2.35 -23.89 -6.70
N VAL A 132 2.83 -23.59 -7.91
CA VAL A 132 2.07 -22.83 -8.92
C VAL A 132 0.76 -23.53 -9.31
N THR A 133 0.66 -24.86 -9.21
CA THR A 133 -0.58 -25.59 -9.50
C THR A 133 -1.70 -25.23 -8.50
N ALA A 134 -1.37 -24.75 -7.31
CA ALA A 134 -2.32 -24.30 -6.30
C ALA A 134 -3.07 -23.02 -6.69
N LEU A 135 -2.60 -22.28 -7.70
CA LEU A 135 -3.29 -21.08 -8.20
C LEU A 135 -4.72 -21.38 -8.67
N ARG A 136 -4.98 -22.59 -9.20
CA ARG A 136 -6.32 -23.02 -9.60
C ARG A 136 -7.29 -23.01 -8.42
N GLY A 137 -6.96 -23.75 -7.37
CA GLY A 137 -7.80 -23.85 -6.18
C GLY A 137 -7.95 -22.49 -5.48
N HIS A 138 -6.90 -21.67 -5.49
CA HIS A 138 -6.95 -20.31 -4.99
C HIS A 138 -7.94 -19.44 -5.77
N PHE A 139 -7.90 -19.45 -7.12
CA PHE A 139 -8.84 -18.68 -7.93
C PHE A 139 -10.29 -19.16 -7.77
N GLU A 140 -10.50 -20.48 -7.68
CA GLU A 140 -11.81 -21.06 -7.40
C GLU A 140 -12.35 -20.59 -6.04
N ALA A 141 -11.51 -20.56 -5.01
CA ALA A 141 -11.87 -20.04 -3.69
C ALA A 141 -12.19 -18.55 -3.73
N MET A 142 -11.41 -17.74 -4.46
CA MET A 142 -11.66 -16.32 -4.67
C MET A 142 -13.00 -16.08 -5.37
N ARG A 143 -13.30 -16.83 -6.45
CA ARG A 143 -14.59 -16.73 -7.17
C ARG A 143 -15.75 -17.19 -6.29
N ALA A 144 -15.59 -18.26 -5.52
CA ALA A 144 -16.61 -18.74 -4.60
C ALA A 144 -16.96 -17.69 -3.53
N ARG A 145 -15.96 -16.93 -3.06
CA ARG A 145 -16.15 -15.89 -2.03
C ARG A 145 -16.67 -14.56 -2.60
N TYR A 146 -16.09 -14.10 -3.71
CA TYR A 146 -16.24 -12.74 -4.20
C TYR A 146 -17.06 -12.63 -5.50
N GLY A 147 -17.48 -13.77 -6.05
CA GLY A 147 -18.15 -13.83 -7.35
C GLY A 147 -17.17 -13.68 -8.52
N ASP A 148 -17.73 -13.43 -9.70
CA ASP A 148 -16.93 -13.31 -10.92
C ASP A 148 -16.09 -12.01 -10.93
N PRO A 149 -14.83 -12.06 -11.40
CA PRO A 149 -14.03 -10.86 -11.57
C PRO A 149 -14.67 -9.88 -12.53
N THR A 150 -14.55 -8.59 -12.21
CA THR A 150 -15.01 -7.49 -13.09
C THR A 150 -13.95 -7.04 -14.10
N GLY A 151 -12.72 -7.53 -13.99
CA GLY A 151 -11.66 -7.17 -14.91
C GLY A 151 -10.38 -7.98 -14.73
N PHE A 152 -9.69 -8.17 -15.85
CA PHE A 152 -8.40 -8.83 -15.96
C PHE A 152 -7.42 -7.87 -16.62
N TRP A 153 -6.20 -7.82 -16.12
CA TRP A 153 -5.21 -6.82 -16.51
C TRP A 153 -3.85 -7.44 -16.75
N ASP A 154 -3.24 -7.09 -17.88
CA ASP A 154 -1.87 -7.44 -18.22
C ASP A 154 -0.98 -6.21 -18.02
N CYS A 155 0.01 -6.34 -17.17
CA CYS A 155 0.93 -5.27 -16.80
C CYS A 155 2.32 -5.59 -17.38
N PRO A 156 3.03 -4.63 -18.01
CA PRO A 156 4.35 -4.88 -18.55
C PRO A 156 5.30 -5.41 -17.48
N GLU A 157 6.07 -6.44 -17.83
CA GLU A 157 7.15 -6.95 -16.99
C GLU A 157 8.24 -5.87 -16.93
N ARG A 158 8.30 -5.14 -15.81
CA ARG A 158 9.47 -4.34 -15.48
C ARG A 158 10.49 -5.27 -14.84
N ALA A 159 11.77 -5.03 -15.11
CA ALA A 159 12.87 -5.82 -14.57
C ALA A 159 12.67 -6.07 -13.06
N ASP A 160 13.10 -7.25 -12.62
CA ASP A 160 13.02 -7.73 -11.23
C ASP A 160 11.60 -7.77 -10.62
N ALA A 161 10.87 -8.85 -10.96
CA ALA A 161 9.78 -9.41 -10.15
C ALA A 161 8.53 -8.52 -9.98
N SER A 162 8.11 -7.82 -11.04
CA SER A 162 6.82 -7.12 -11.05
C SER A 162 5.66 -8.09 -11.29
N PRO A 163 4.56 -8.03 -10.51
CA PRO A 163 3.36 -8.80 -10.81
C PRO A 163 2.83 -8.42 -12.19
N VAL A 164 3.00 -9.33 -13.14
CA VAL A 164 2.62 -9.14 -14.54
C VAL A 164 1.11 -9.15 -14.74
N ARG A 165 0.35 -9.67 -13.77
CA ARG A 165 -1.08 -9.88 -13.93
C ARG A 165 -1.86 -9.45 -12.72
N ARG A 166 -3.03 -8.87 -12.99
CA ARG A 166 -3.95 -8.43 -11.96
C ARG A 166 -5.38 -8.80 -12.30
N ILE A 167 -6.13 -9.14 -11.27
CA ILE A 167 -7.55 -9.49 -11.34
C ILE A 167 -8.28 -8.52 -10.41
N THR A 168 -9.43 -8.00 -10.84
CA THR A 168 -10.19 -7.02 -10.05
C THR A 168 -11.62 -7.45 -9.86
N TRP A 169 -12.13 -7.25 -8.65
CA TRP A 169 -13.55 -7.27 -8.30
C TRP A 169 -13.94 -5.88 -7.84
N ARG A 170 -14.74 -5.20 -8.65
CA ARG A 170 -15.14 -3.82 -8.44
C ARG A 170 -16.53 -3.76 -7.81
N GLY A 171 -16.62 -3.15 -6.64
CA GLY A 171 -17.89 -2.70 -6.07
C GLY A 171 -18.23 -1.25 -6.44
N GLU A 172 -19.18 -0.66 -5.71
CA GLU A 172 -19.63 0.72 -5.94
C GLU A 172 -18.50 1.72 -5.64
N ARG A 173 -17.81 1.57 -4.51
CA ARG A 173 -16.76 2.50 -4.04
C ARG A 173 -15.42 1.82 -3.79
N VAL A 174 -15.41 0.51 -3.55
CA VAL A 174 -14.22 -0.24 -3.14
C VAL A 174 -13.95 -1.36 -4.14
N SER A 175 -12.68 -1.57 -4.44
CA SER A 175 -12.23 -2.68 -5.26
C SER A 175 -11.36 -3.61 -4.43
N LEU A 176 -11.51 -4.90 -4.70
CA LEU A 176 -10.51 -5.93 -4.40
C LEU A 176 -9.68 -6.13 -5.67
N MET A 177 -8.36 -6.04 -5.56
CA MET A 177 -7.43 -6.33 -6.63
C MET A 177 -6.47 -7.42 -6.17
N GLU A 178 -6.35 -8.47 -6.95
CA GLU A 178 -5.32 -9.49 -6.79
C GLU A 178 -4.17 -9.21 -7.76
N ALA A 179 -2.94 -9.29 -7.28
CA ALA A 179 -1.73 -9.24 -8.09
C ALA A 179 -0.95 -10.53 -7.92
N ILE A 180 -0.59 -11.17 -9.04
CA ILE A 180 0.05 -12.49 -9.06
C ILE A 180 1.46 -12.33 -9.62
N LEU A 181 2.43 -12.86 -8.87
CA LEU A 181 3.82 -13.00 -9.29
C LEU A 181 4.22 -14.47 -9.21
N VAL A 182 4.47 -15.10 -10.34
CA VAL A 182 4.95 -16.49 -10.40
C VAL A 182 6.48 -16.50 -10.43
N TYR A 183 7.10 -17.42 -9.71
CA TYR A 183 8.56 -17.62 -9.67
C TYR A 183 8.89 -19.10 -9.49
N GLY A 184 10.18 -19.47 -9.50
CA GLY A 184 10.65 -20.87 -9.53
C GLY A 184 9.87 -21.82 -8.61
N GLY A 185 8.95 -22.60 -9.20
CA GLY A 185 8.09 -23.59 -8.55
C GLY A 185 6.83 -23.07 -7.87
N GLY A 186 6.71 -21.77 -7.58
CA GLY A 186 5.62 -21.24 -6.74
C GLY A 186 5.08 -19.89 -7.20
N ALA A 187 4.24 -19.28 -6.37
CA ALA A 187 3.67 -17.96 -6.63
C ALA A 187 3.61 -17.09 -5.36
N SER A 188 3.61 -15.78 -5.56
CA SER A 188 3.24 -14.77 -4.58
C SER A 188 1.95 -14.14 -5.05
N VAL A 189 0.99 -14.08 -4.13
CA VAL A 189 -0.32 -13.47 -4.36
C VAL A 189 -0.45 -12.30 -3.41
N THR A 190 -0.76 -11.13 -3.94
CA THR A 190 -1.08 -9.95 -3.13
C THR A 190 -2.52 -9.54 -3.38
N LEU A 191 -3.36 -9.66 -2.36
CA LEU A 191 -4.70 -9.08 -2.36
C LEU A 191 -4.60 -7.63 -1.88
N VAL A 192 -5.33 -6.73 -2.52
CA VAL A 192 -5.37 -5.30 -2.21
C VAL A 192 -6.83 -4.85 -2.13
N VAL A 193 -7.24 -4.36 -0.96
CA VAL A 193 -8.54 -3.71 -0.77
C VAL A 193 -8.30 -2.20 -0.66
N SER A 194 -8.85 -1.43 -1.60
CA SER A 194 -8.67 0.02 -1.69
C SER A 194 -9.87 0.69 -2.36
N ALA A 195 -9.96 2.01 -2.27
CA ALA A 195 -10.92 2.78 -3.06
C ALA A 195 -10.75 2.53 -4.57
N ASN A 196 -11.86 2.60 -5.32
CA ASN A 196 -11.89 2.37 -6.76
C ASN A 196 -10.89 3.26 -7.52
N GLU A 197 -10.78 4.54 -7.16
CA GLU A 197 -9.83 5.47 -7.77
C GLU A 197 -8.36 5.10 -7.51
N ASP A 198 -8.04 4.51 -6.36
CA ASP A 198 -6.68 4.11 -6.03
C ASP A 198 -6.25 2.87 -6.81
N VAL A 199 -7.15 1.90 -7.00
CA VAL A 199 -6.91 0.74 -7.85
C VAL A 199 -6.72 1.18 -9.31
N ALA A 200 -7.59 2.04 -9.83
CA ALA A 200 -7.45 2.59 -11.18
C ALA A 200 -6.14 3.35 -11.37
N ARG A 201 -5.76 4.20 -10.39
CA ARG A 201 -4.48 4.92 -10.41
C ARG A 201 -3.28 3.96 -10.39
N ALA A 202 -3.34 2.91 -9.57
CA ALA A 202 -2.28 1.91 -9.47
C ALA A 202 -2.12 1.09 -10.76
N LEU A 203 -3.22 0.74 -11.43
CA LEU A 203 -3.21 0.07 -12.73
C LEU A 203 -2.59 0.98 -13.80
N GLY A 204 -3.04 2.24 -13.88
CA GLY A 204 -2.50 3.21 -14.83
C GLY A 204 -1.01 3.51 -14.62
N ALA A 205 -0.56 3.69 -13.37
CA ALA A 205 0.85 3.92 -13.05
C ALA A 205 1.75 2.71 -13.37
N SER A 206 1.16 1.51 -13.38
CA SER A 206 1.81 0.27 -13.78
C SER A 206 1.64 -0.02 -15.28
N GLU A 207 1.04 0.90 -16.05
CA GLU A 207 0.78 0.76 -17.49
C GLU A 207 0.01 -0.53 -17.84
N CYS A 208 -0.86 -0.98 -16.93
CA CYS A 208 -1.64 -2.19 -17.15
C CYS A 208 -2.70 -1.96 -18.23
N THR A 209 -2.89 -2.96 -19.09
CA THR A 209 -3.89 -2.96 -20.15
C THR A 209 -4.99 -3.97 -19.84
N PRO A 210 -6.28 -3.67 -20.12
CA PRO A 210 -7.36 -4.64 -19.97
C PRO A 210 -7.17 -5.83 -20.91
N VAL A 211 -7.40 -7.03 -20.40
CA VAL A 211 -7.38 -8.28 -21.18
C VAL A 211 -8.77 -8.52 -21.77
N THR A 212 -8.85 -8.73 -23.10
CA THR A 212 -10.12 -9.06 -23.78
C THR A 212 -10.54 -10.51 -23.52
N PRO A 213 -11.82 -10.90 -23.66
CA PRO A 213 -12.24 -12.29 -23.51
C PRO A 213 -11.48 -13.28 -24.41
N GLU A 214 -11.16 -12.90 -25.65
CA GLU A 214 -10.41 -13.73 -26.60
C GLU A 214 -8.94 -13.89 -26.18
N THR A 215 -8.40 -12.87 -25.50
CA THR A 215 -7.07 -12.91 -24.90
C THR A 215 -7.10 -13.70 -23.60
N LEU A 216 -8.19 -13.60 -22.84
CA LEU A 216 -8.43 -14.30 -21.58
C LEU A 216 -8.43 -15.82 -21.77
N ALA A 217 -9.12 -16.31 -22.81
CA ALA A 217 -9.13 -17.74 -23.19
C ALA A 217 -7.74 -18.27 -23.57
N ARG A 218 -6.83 -17.39 -23.97
CA ARG A 218 -5.44 -17.69 -24.29
C ARG A 218 -4.49 -17.21 -23.20
N TRP A 219 -5.01 -16.65 -22.11
CA TRP A 219 -4.24 -15.98 -21.09
C TRP A 219 -3.46 -17.05 -20.37
N PRO A 220 -2.17 -17.15 -20.66
CA PRO A 220 -1.44 -18.34 -20.31
C PRO A 220 -1.16 -18.17 -18.83
N VAL A 221 -1.99 -18.74 -17.96
CA VAL A 221 -1.77 -18.59 -16.52
C VAL A 221 -0.32 -19.04 -16.17
N ALA A 222 0.31 -19.84 -17.03
CA ALA A 222 1.73 -19.79 -17.37
C ALA A 222 1.92 -20.44 -18.75
N ARG A 223 2.81 -19.93 -19.62
CA ARG A 223 3.29 -20.70 -20.78
C ARG A 223 4.79 -20.77 -20.85
N VAL A 224 5.49 -19.74 -20.37
CA VAL A 224 6.95 -19.76 -20.21
C VAL A 224 7.33 -18.88 -19.02
N LEU A 225 7.83 -19.48 -17.94
CA LEU A 225 8.62 -18.76 -16.94
C LEU A 225 10.05 -19.24 -17.06
N ARG A 226 10.97 -18.36 -17.46
CA ARG A 226 12.40 -18.69 -17.63
C ARG A 226 12.69 -19.90 -18.53
N GLY A 227 11.85 -20.15 -19.54
CA GLY A 227 12.02 -21.26 -20.48
C GLY A 227 11.23 -22.53 -20.15
N GLU A 228 10.55 -22.59 -18.99
CA GLU A 228 9.79 -23.77 -18.58
C GLU A 228 8.29 -23.61 -18.90
N GLN A 229 7.72 -24.61 -19.58
CA GLN A 229 6.28 -24.72 -19.80
C GLN A 229 5.61 -25.25 -18.54
N VAL A 230 4.59 -24.53 -18.08
CA VAL A 230 3.73 -24.95 -16.98
C VAL A 230 2.33 -25.08 -17.56
N GLU A 231 1.70 -26.25 -17.41
CA GLU A 231 0.32 -26.46 -17.87
C GLU A 231 -0.65 -25.65 -17.02
N VAL A 232 -1.51 -24.85 -17.65
CA VAL A 232 -2.56 -24.14 -16.91
C VAL A 232 -3.91 -24.07 -17.64
N MET A 233 -4.93 -23.83 -16.81
CA MET A 233 -6.39 -23.89 -17.00
C MET A 233 -6.96 -23.25 -18.27
N ASP A 234 -8.06 -23.86 -18.74
CA ASP A 234 -9.08 -23.24 -19.59
C ASP A 234 -9.97 -22.34 -18.70
N VAL A 235 -9.96 -21.02 -18.92
CA VAL A 235 -10.72 -20.01 -18.15
C VAL A 235 -12.08 -19.76 -18.80
N ARG A 236 -12.81 -20.83 -19.12
CA ARG A 236 -14.17 -20.75 -19.69
C ARG A 236 -15.24 -20.75 -18.62
#